data_AF-A0AAD3DJY4-F1
#
_entry.id   AF-A0AAD3DJY4-F1
#
_cell.length_a   1.000
_cell.length_b   1.000
_cell.length_c   1.000
_cell.angle_alpha   90.00
_cell.angle_beta   90.00
_cell.angle_gamma   90.00
#
_symmetry.space_group_name_H-M   'P 1'
#
loop_
_entity.id
_entity.type
_entity.pdbx_description
1 polymer ?
#
loop_
_entity_poly.entity_id
_entity_poly.type
_entity_poly.pdbx_seq_one_letter_code
_entity_poly.pdbx_strand_id
1 'polypeptide(L)'
;MTWPEPPNYYEAPKHGFKVTLENPTYPIINPDPSISDAITNMRRENWSMVAGLASLGYVAGYYFGAKVYWARPTALFTSIFLGKTGLLWGMSDSAHRLMGFKENGKEVSANMPQVQREAY
;
A
#
# COMPACT_ATOMS: atom_id res chain seq x y z
N MET A 1 -1.05 31.79 -37.04
CA MET A 1 -0.63 30.59 -36.29
C MET A 1 0.45 31.04 -35.32
N THR A 2 0.10 31.17 -34.04
CA THR A 2 1.06 31.46 -32.97
C THR A 2 1.60 30.13 -32.45
N TRP A 3 2.92 29.99 -32.42
CA TRP A 3 3.57 28.81 -31.84
C TRP A 3 3.18 28.69 -30.35
N PRO A 4 2.94 27.47 -29.83
CA PRO A 4 2.75 27.29 -28.39
C PRO A 4 4.02 27.75 -27.67
N GLU A 5 3.83 28.55 -26.63
CA GLU A 5 4.96 29.07 -25.85
C GLU A 5 5.78 27.91 -25.28
N PRO A 6 7.13 27.98 -25.33
CA PRO A 6 7.96 26.93 -24.76
C PRO A 6 7.70 26.83 -23.25
N PRO A 7 7.70 25.61 -22.69
CA PRO A 7 7.44 25.43 -21.26
C PRO A 7 8.48 26.20 -20.44
N ASN A 8 8.01 27.07 -19.54
CA ASN A 8 8.85 27.91 -18.71
C ASN A 8 9.53 27.05 -17.62
N TYR A 9 10.83 26.83 -17.75
CA TYR A 9 11.63 25.98 -16.85
C TYR A 9 11.99 26.64 -15.50
N TYR A 10 11.62 27.91 -15.28
CA TYR A 10 12.00 28.67 -14.08
C TYR A 10 10.88 28.79 -13.04
N GLU A 11 9.66 28.33 -13.33
CA GLU A 11 8.60 28.23 -12.33
C GLU A 11 8.77 26.92 -11.55
N ALA A 12 8.83 27.02 -10.21
CA ALA A 12 8.69 25.84 -9.37
C ALA A 12 7.36 25.15 -9.73
N PRO A 13 7.37 23.85 -10.06
CA PRO A 13 6.17 23.19 -10.50
C PRO A 13 5.11 23.31 -9.39
N LYS A 14 3.96 23.91 -9.72
CA LYS A 14 2.84 24.12 -8.78
C LYS A 14 2.33 22.81 -8.17
N HIS A 15 2.68 21.69 -8.79
CA HIS A 15 2.44 20.34 -8.33
C HIS A 15 3.79 19.62 -8.21
N GLY A 16 4.06 19.02 -7.05
CA GLY A 16 5.25 18.19 -6.89
C GLY A 16 5.18 16.99 -7.83
N PHE A 17 6.01 16.97 -8.87
CA PHE A 17 6.15 15.79 -9.73
C PHE A 17 7.00 14.77 -9.00
N LYS A 18 6.38 13.67 -8.54
CA LYS A 18 7.11 12.53 -8.01
C LYS A 18 7.68 11.75 -9.19
N VAL A 19 8.94 12.03 -9.52
CA VAL A 19 9.69 11.26 -10.52
C VAL A 19 9.88 9.85 -9.97
N THR A 20 9.06 8.92 -10.44
CA THR A 20 9.22 7.49 -10.18
C THR A 20 10.19 6.94 -11.22
N LEU A 21 11.16 6.13 -10.78
CA LEU A 21 12.21 5.58 -11.64
C LEU A 21 11.67 4.50 -12.60
N GLU A 22 10.49 3.95 -12.30
CA GLU A 22 9.83 2.93 -13.10
C GLU A 22 8.53 3.49 -13.70
N ASN A 23 8.24 3.09 -14.94
CA ASN A 23 6.97 3.38 -15.57
C ASN A 23 5.91 2.35 -15.10
N PRO A 24 4.71 2.80 -14.70
CA PRO A 24 3.65 1.89 -14.30
C PRO A 24 3.21 1.04 -15.49
N THR A 25 3.18 -0.27 -15.31
CA THR A 25 2.77 -1.24 -16.34
C THR A 25 1.25 -1.42 -16.40
N TYR A 26 0.55 -1.08 -15.31
CA TYR A 26 -0.89 -1.21 -15.14
C TYR A 26 -1.56 0.18 -15.08
N PRO A 27 -2.87 0.30 -15.37
CA PRO A 27 -3.57 1.58 -15.33
C PRO A 27 -3.47 2.25 -13.96
N ILE A 28 -3.12 3.53 -13.92
CA ILE A 28 -2.96 4.26 -12.66
C ILE A 28 -4.35 4.67 -12.16
N ILE A 29 -4.70 4.27 -10.93
CA ILE A 29 -5.97 4.67 -10.31
C ILE A 29 -5.77 5.97 -9.54
N ASN A 30 -4.76 5.98 -8.66
CA ASN A 30 -4.37 7.15 -7.89
C ASN A 30 -2.84 7.20 -7.81
N PRO A 31 -2.18 8.23 -8.37
CA PRO A 31 -0.73 8.35 -8.36
C PRO A 31 -0.15 8.68 -6.98
N ASP A 32 -0.94 9.25 -6.06
CA ASP A 32 -0.52 9.56 -4.69
C ASP A 32 -1.57 9.07 -3.68
N PRO A 33 -1.61 7.76 -3.37
CA PRO A 33 -2.59 7.21 -2.47
C PRO A 33 -2.36 7.69 -1.04
N SER A 34 -3.40 8.20 -0.40
CA SER A 34 -3.36 8.52 1.03
C SER A 34 -3.33 7.23 1.87
N ILE A 35 -2.98 7.35 3.15
CA ILE A 35 -3.04 6.22 4.10
C ILE A 35 -4.43 5.59 4.12
N SER A 36 -5.47 6.42 4.08
CA SER A 36 -6.86 5.97 4.05
C SER A 36 -7.15 5.15 2.80
N ASP A 37 -6.71 5.61 1.63
CA ASP A 37 -6.92 4.91 0.36
C ASP A 37 -6.17 3.56 0.32
N ALA A 38 -4.97 3.52 0.88
CA ALA A 38 -4.18 2.30 0.96
C ALA A 38 -4.89 1.23 1.83
N ILE A 39 -5.49 1.63 2.96
CA ILE A 39 -6.17 0.72 3.89
C ILE A 39 -7.52 0.26 3.33
N THR A 40 -8.33 1.17 2.77
CA THR A 40 -9.66 0.82 2.24
C THR A 40 -9.57 -0.11 1.04
N ASN A 41 -8.49 -0.03 0.26
CA ASN A 41 -8.26 -0.86 -0.92
C ASN A 41 -7.37 -2.10 -0.65
N MET A 42 -7.11 -2.45 0.62
CA MET A 42 -6.41 -3.69 0.96
C MET A 42 -7.24 -4.92 0.62
N ARG A 43 -6.62 -5.88 -0.08
CA ARG A 43 -7.21 -7.20 -0.34
C ARG A 43 -7.37 -8.01 0.95
N ARG A 44 -8.31 -8.96 0.95
CA ARG A 44 -8.52 -9.92 2.06
C ARG A 44 -7.25 -10.72 2.38
N GLU A 45 -6.46 -11.02 1.36
CA GLU A 45 -5.15 -11.67 1.48
C GLU A 45 -4.22 -10.87 2.39
N ASN A 46 -4.16 -9.54 2.23
CA ASN A 46 -3.29 -8.69 3.04
C ASN A 46 -3.76 -8.66 4.50
N TRP A 47 -5.08 -8.61 4.73
CA TRP A 47 -5.65 -8.73 6.09
C TRP A 47 -5.35 -10.08 6.75
N SER A 48 -5.39 -11.17 5.98
CA SER A 48 -5.01 -12.49 6.49
C SER A 48 -3.53 -12.55 6.87
N MET A 49 -2.66 -11.87 6.12
CA MET A 49 -1.24 -11.76 6.44
C MET A 49 -1.00 -10.96 7.73
N VAL A 50 -1.75 -9.87 7.95
CA VAL A 50 -1.71 -9.12 9.23
C VAL A 50 -2.07 -10.02 10.41
N ALA A 51 -3.20 -10.73 10.31
CA ALA A 51 -3.65 -11.63 11.37
C ALA A 51 -2.69 -12.81 11.59
N GLY A 52 -2.13 -13.36 10.51
CA GLY A 52 -1.13 -14.42 10.55
C GLY A 52 0.14 -13.97 11.25
N LEU A 53 0.67 -12.79 10.90
CA LEU A 53 1.86 -12.24 11.53
C LEU A 53 1.63 -11.87 12.99
N ALA A 54 0.47 -11.31 13.33
CA ALA A 54 0.13 -10.96 14.71
C ALA A 54 0.00 -12.20 15.61
N SER A 55 -0.62 -13.27 15.12
CA SER A 55 -0.77 -14.53 15.86
C SER A 55 0.56 -15.28 15.99
N LEU A 56 1.36 -15.36 14.92
CA LEU A 56 2.72 -15.89 14.99
C LEU A 56 3.60 -15.09 15.95
N GLY A 57 3.45 -13.77 15.97
CA GLY A 57 4.16 -12.90 16.90
C GLY A 57 3.79 -13.18 18.34
N TYR A 58 2.51 -13.43 18.63
CA TYR A 58 2.08 -13.79 19.97
C TYR A 58 2.72 -15.10 20.45
N VAL A 59 2.67 -16.15 19.62
CA VAL A 59 3.24 -17.46 19.95
C VAL A 59 4.76 -17.37 20.14
N ALA A 60 5.46 -16.69 19.22
CA ALA A 60 6.89 -16.49 19.30
C ALA A 60 7.28 -15.71 20.56
N GLY A 61 6.60 -14.59 20.85
CA GLY A 61 6.88 -13.80 22.04
C GLY A 61 6.58 -14.53 23.34
N TYR A 62 5.52 -15.33 23.38
CA TYR A 62 5.23 -16.16 24.54
C TYR A 62 6.33 -17.18 24.80
N TYR A 63 6.81 -17.86 23.74
CA TYR A 63 7.89 -18.83 23.84
C TYR A 63 9.21 -18.21 24.32
N PHE A 64 9.61 -17.06 23.76
CA PHE A 64 10.82 -16.37 24.20
C PHE A 64 10.68 -15.74 25.59
N GLY A 65 9.52 -15.16 25.89
CA GLY A 65 9.23 -14.52 27.17
C GLY A 65 9.08 -15.49 28.33
N ALA A 66 8.62 -16.72 28.08
CA ALA A 66 8.54 -17.78 29.08
C ALA A 66 9.93 -18.11 29.68
N LYS A 67 11.01 -17.94 28.89
CA LYS A 67 12.38 -18.14 29.37
C LYS A 67 12.86 -17.07 30.35
N VAL A 68 12.20 -15.91 30.39
CA VAL A 68 12.57 -14.74 31.22
C VAL A 68 11.47 -14.41 32.24
N TYR A 69 10.50 -15.32 32.46
CA TYR A 69 9.31 -15.11 33.32
C TYR A 69 8.44 -13.89 32.93
N TRP A 70 8.63 -13.35 31.73
CA TRP A 70 7.94 -12.16 31.19
C TRP A 70 7.09 -12.52 29.96
N ALA A 71 6.48 -13.70 29.96
CA ALA A 71 5.75 -14.25 28.81
C ALA A 71 4.61 -13.36 28.30
N ARG A 72 3.83 -12.76 29.20
CA ARG A 72 2.68 -11.90 28.81
C ARG A 72 3.09 -10.59 28.12
N PRO A 73 3.97 -9.74 28.70
CA PRO A 73 4.34 -8.48 28.06
C PRO A 73 5.11 -8.68 26.75
N THR A 74 5.98 -9.70 26.69
CA THR A 74 6.74 -10.01 25.48
C THR A 74 5.83 -10.53 24.36
N ALA A 75 4.88 -11.42 24.65
CA ALA A 75 3.90 -11.91 23.67
C ALA A 75 3.03 -10.78 23.09
N LEU A 76 2.60 -9.84 23.92
CA LEU A 76 1.83 -8.68 23.46
C LEU A 76 2.68 -7.77 22.58
N PHE A 77 3.91 -7.46 22.99
CA PHE A 77 4.82 -6.61 22.24
C PHE A 77 5.16 -7.18 20.87
N THR A 78 5.55 -8.46 20.81
CA THR A 78 5.89 -9.12 19.54
C THR A 78 4.69 -9.28 18.63
N SER A 79 3.50 -9.54 19.18
CA SER A 79 2.26 -9.57 18.40
C SER A 79 1.94 -8.22 17.77
N ILE A 80 1.99 -7.12 18.54
CA ILE A 80 1.76 -5.77 18.02
C ILE A 80 2.81 -5.41 16.97
N PHE A 81 4.08 -5.72 17.22
CA PHE A 81 5.17 -5.43 16.30
C PHE A 81 5.00 -6.15 14.96
N LEU A 82 4.78 -7.47 14.98
CA LEU A 82 4.60 -8.27 13.77
C LEU A 82 3.28 -7.95 13.06
N GLY A 83 2.21 -7.69 13.80
CA GLY A 83 0.95 -7.21 13.24
C GLY A 83 1.11 -5.87 12.51
N LYS A 84 1.83 -4.92 13.11
CA LYS A 84 2.14 -3.62 12.47
C LYS A 84 2.99 -3.79 11.22
N THR A 85 3.98 -4.68 11.24
CA THR A 85 4.78 -5.00 10.04
C THR A 85 3.91 -5.55 8.92
N GLY A 86 2.99 -6.46 9.24
CA GLY A 86 2.01 -6.98 8.26
C GLY A 86 1.11 -5.89 7.70
N LEU A 87 0.63 -4.98 8.55
CA LEU A 87 -0.20 -3.86 8.10
C LEU A 87 0.56 -2.92 7.15
N LEU A 88 1.78 -2.54 7.51
CA LEU A 88 2.63 -1.68 6.68
C LEU A 88 2.95 -2.34 5.32
N TRP A 89 3.22 -3.65 5.33
CA TRP A 89 3.36 -4.41 4.09
C TRP A 89 2.07 -4.33 3.27
N GLY A 90 0.93 -4.65 3.87
CA GLY A 90 -0.36 -4.67 3.19
C GLY A 90 -0.74 -3.32 2.59
N MET A 91 -0.44 -2.23 3.30
CA MET A 91 -0.60 -0.85 2.82
C MET A 91 0.34 -0.53 1.66
N SER A 92 1.62 -0.89 1.78
CA SER A 92 2.60 -0.71 0.70
C SER A 92 2.16 -1.44 -0.56
N ASP A 93 1.79 -2.71 -0.43
CA ASP A 93 1.32 -3.55 -1.53
C ASP A 93 0.02 -3.02 -2.16
N SER A 94 -0.89 -2.45 -1.36
CA SER A 94 -2.09 -1.74 -1.84
C SER A 94 -1.74 -0.47 -2.62
N ALA A 95 -0.84 0.36 -2.09
CA ALA A 95 -0.38 1.57 -2.75
C ALA A 95 0.30 1.28 -4.10
N HIS A 96 1.13 0.23 -4.19
CA HIS A 96 1.76 -0.18 -5.44
C HIS A 96 0.75 -0.60 -6.52
N ARG A 97 -0.36 -1.24 -6.13
CA ARG A 97 -1.46 -1.55 -7.06
C ARG A 97 -2.22 -0.29 -7.51
N LEU A 98 -2.47 0.64 -6.59
CA LEU A 98 -3.14 1.91 -6.91
C LEU A 98 -2.33 2.78 -7.87
N MET A 99 -1.01 2.78 -7.70
CA MET A 99 -0.06 3.50 -8.56
C MET A 99 0.22 2.78 -9.89
N GLY A 100 -0.28 1.57 -10.12
CA GLY A 100 -0.11 0.84 -11.38
C GLY A 100 1.23 0.09 -11.53
N PHE A 101 1.98 -0.11 -10.45
CA PHE A 101 3.21 -0.93 -10.44
C PHE A 101 2.94 -2.44 -10.33
N LYS A 102 1.73 -2.81 -9.92
CA LYS A 102 1.30 -4.21 -9.74
C LYS A 102 -0.09 -4.40 -10.31
N GLU A 103 -0.42 -5.66 -10.64
CA GLU A 103 -1.72 -6.05 -11.19
C GLU A 103 -2.88 -5.53 -10.32
N ASN A 104 -3.75 -4.74 -10.93
CA ASN A 104 -4.78 -3.97 -10.25
C ASN A 104 -6.19 -4.13 -10.85
N GLY A 105 -6.46 -5.23 -11.56
CA GLY A 105 -7.75 -5.43 -12.24
C GLY A 105 -8.98 -5.34 -11.32
N LYS A 106 -8.85 -5.85 -10.08
CA LYS A 106 -9.93 -5.76 -9.07
C LYS A 106 -10.15 -4.32 -8.62
N GLU A 107 -9.07 -3.59 -8.41
CA GLU A 107 -9.06 -2.20 -7.93
C GLU A 107 -9.58 -1.24 -9.01
N VAL A 108 -9.27 -1.50 -10.29
CA VAL A 108 -9.81 -0.75 -11.43
C VAL A 108 -11.32 -0.96 -11.51
N SER A 109 -11.80 -2.19 -11.37
CA SER A 109 -13.25 -2.48 -11.39
C SER A 109 -14.01 -1.81 -10.25
N ALA A 110 -13.39 -1.68 -9.07
CA ALA A 110 -14.01 -1.08 -7.90
C ALA A 110 -14.01 0.45 -7.94
N ASN A 111 -12.94 1.08 -8.43
CA ASN A 111 -12.76 2.54 -8.38
C ASN A 111 -13.05 3.25 -9.70
N MET A 112 -12.98 2.56 -10.84
CA MET A 112 -13.18 3.11 -12.18
C MET A 112 -14.17 2.28 -13.01
N PRO A 113 -15.45 2.18 -12.60
CA PRO A 113 -16.45 1.40 -13.34
C PRO A 113 -16.74 1.95 -14.74
N GLN A 114 -16.37 3.21 -15.02
CA GLN A 114 -16.55 3.87 -16.32
C GLN A 114 -15.54 3.38 -17.36
N VAL A 115 -14.28 3.18 -16.96
CA VAL A 115 -13.20 2.72 -17.86
C VAL A 115 -13.46 1.31 -18.39
N GLN A 116 -14.20 0.48 -17.65
CA GLN A 116 -14.64 -0.84 -18.13
C GLN A 116 -15.75 -0.78 -19.19
N ARG A 117 -16.56 0.27 -19.22
CA ARG A 117 -17.66 0.40 -20.20
C ARG A 117 -17.18 0.81 -21.59
N GLU A 118 -16.03 1.46 -21.69
CA GLU A 118 -15.45 1.92 -22.96
C GLU A 118 -14.62 0.83 -23.68
N ALA A 119 -14.42 -0.32 -23.04
CA ALA A 119 -13.65 -1.44 -23.57
C ALA A 119 -14.51 -2.56 -24.21
N TYR A 120 -15.84 -2.36 -24.30
CA TYR A 120 -16.80 -3.26 -24.95
C TYR A 120 -17.53 -2.53 -26.09
#